data_AF-F8B5S4-F1
#
_entry.id   AF-F8B5S4-F1
#
_cell.length_a   1.000
_cell.length_b   1.000
_cell.length_c   1.000
_cell.angle_alpha   90.00
_cell.angle_beta   90.00
_cell.angle_gamma   90.00
#
_symmetry.space_group_name_H-M   'P 1'
#
loop_
_entity.id
_entity.type
_entity.pdbx_description
1 polymer ?
#
loop_
_entity_poly.entity_id
_entity_poly.type
_entity_poly.pdbx_seq_one_letter_code
_entity_poly.pdbx_strand_id
1 'polypeptide(L)'
;MNPRPDVDDVVTASPVTADPVDDDTVDDRTVDDGAIRCPRCAAVAFATDSYCEACGTLLRAPEPCQSCGAAEFDGDGFCTTCGTHRDPGAAGAPGRQPPPDRVETDLGRIAGVSDRGLAHRDNEDGMGMALKPWPVAVVCDGVSSAPGSGPAARAAATVAVESLVAAAAAAADAGRGPLAAAPRQVGADALVTAAAAAQRAVLEQPITAPDTTPACTFVAAVVVDGVLSVGWLGDSRVYLLGADGPVRLTADDTLAAQAARAGLIPAEAVETAPEAHTITRWLGHDNDGDVVPQVGSTRLTGPGRVVVCSDGLWNYTSDPRLLAAHVASAGTGAAPIDVARHLIDVALRAGGHDNVTVVVLDVPDDLTPGDFDGHVQQ
;
A
#
# COMPACT_ATOMS: atom_id res chain seq x y z
N MET A 1 53.73 18.40 -19.67
CA MET A 1 53.64 19.00 -18.32
C MET A 1 52.34 19.76 -18.21
N ASN A 2 51.28 19.07 -17.79
CA ASN A 2 50.32 19.45 -16.75
C ASN A 2 49.18 18.42 -16.80
N PRO A 3 48.72 17.92 -15.64
CA PRO A 3 47.88 16.73 -15.57
C PRO A 3 46.39 17.07 -15.71
N ARG A 4 45.62 16.06 -16.12
CA ARG A 4 44.14 16.06 -16.12
C ARG A 4 43.63 15.98 -14.67
N PRO A 5 42.47 16.57 -14.34
CA PRO A 5 41.82 16.36 -13.05
C PRO A 5 41.04 15.04 -13.03
N ASP A 6 41.10 14.40 -11.85
CA ASP A 6 40.47 13.14 -11.46
C ASP A 6 38.95 13.16 -11.56
N VAL A 7 38.42 12.03 -12.03
CA VAL A 7 37.07 11.52 -11.79
C VAL A 7 37.26 10.33 -10.85
N ASP A 8 36.66 10.36 -9.66
CA ASP A 8 36.33 9.17 -8.86
C ASP A 8 35.51 9.59 -7.64
N ASP A 9 34.23 9.24 -7.64
CA ASP A 9 33.45 8.89 -6.44
C ASP A 9 32.27 8.02 -6.90
N VAL A 10 32.62 6.82 -7.36
CA VAL A 10 31.70 5.70 -7.58
C VAL A 10 32.18 4.59 -6.65
N VAL A 11 31.46 4.36 -5.56
CA VAL A 11 31.71 3.23 -4.67
C VAL A 11 31.07 2.00 -5.28
N THR A 12 31.85 1.20 -6.01
CA THR A 12 31.52 -0.17 -6.40
C THR A 12 32.12 -1.16 -5.42
N ALA A 13 31.29 -2.05 -4.87
CA ALA A 13 31.73 -3.14 -4.01
C ALA A 13 32.55 -4.16 -4.82
N SER A 14 33.78 -4.43 -4.37
CA SER A 14 34.63 -5.49 -4.93
C SER A 14 34.17 -6.89 -4.47
N PRO A 15 34.33 -7.93 -5.31
CA PRO A 15 33.90 -9.29 -5.00
C PRO A 15 34.88 -10.00 -4.05
N VAL A 16 34.33 -10.73 -3.08
CA VAL A 16 35.09 -11.60 -2.17
C VAL A 16 35.38 -12.93 -2.87
N THR A 17 36.65 -13.31 -2.88
CA THR A 17 37.20 -14.56 -3.42
C THR A 17 36.76 -15.77 -2.59
N ALA A 18 36.31 -16.83 -3.26
CA ALA A 18 36.04 -18.13 -2.66
C ALA A 18 37.27 -19.04 -2.76
N ASP A 19 37.66 -19.64 -1.63
CA ASP A 19 38.54 -20.81 -1.57
C ASP A 19 37.74 -22.03 -1.06
N PRO A 20 38.11 -23.26 -1.44
CA PRO A 20 37.25 -24.43 -1.37
C PRO A 20 37.28 -25.09 0.02
N VAL A 21 36.15 -25.69 0.43
CA VAL A 21 36.06 -26.53 1.63
C VAL A 21 35.69 -27.94 1.21
N ASP A 22 36.56 -28.86 1.58
CA ASP A 22 36.47 -30.31 1.36
C ASP A 22 35.56 -30.98 2.40
N ASP A 23 35.13 -32.17 2.01
CA ASP A 23 34.09 -33.07 2.50
C ASP A 23 34.26 -33.65 3.92
N ASP A 24 33.16 -34.23 4.40
CA ASP A 24 32.98 -35.16 5.53
C ASP A 24 32.95 -34.63 6.98
N THR A 25 31.73 -34.54 7.54
CA THR A 25 31.33 -35.21 8.80
C THR A 25 29.83 -35.05 9.04
N VAL A 26 29.07 -36.13 8.83
CA VAL A 26 27.67 -36.26 9.27
C VAL A 26 27.67 -36.56 10.78
N ASP A 27 27.26 -35.59 11.59
CA ASP A 27 26.99 -35.78 13.03
C ASP A 27 25.51 -36.14 13.23
N ASP A 28 25.29 -37.42 13.51
CA ASP A 28 24.02 -38.03 13.92
C ASP A 28 23.69 -37.59 15.36
N ARG A 29 22.83 -36.57 15.51
CA ARG A 29 22.13 -36.27 16.76
C ARG A 29 20.63 -36.33 16.53
N THR A 30 20.08 -37.50 16.77
CA THR A 30 18.65 -37.73 17.01
C THR A 30 18.24 -37.00 18.31
N VAL A 31 17.56 -35.86 18.18
CA VAL A 31 16.80 -35.25 19.27
C VAL A 31 15.42 -35.89 19.27
N ASP A 32 15.07 -36.57 20.36
CA ASP A 32 13.74 -37.14 20.59
C ASP A 32 12.75 -35.98 20.87
N ASP A 33 12.27 -35.33 19.81
CA ASP A 33 11.33 -34.21 19.88
C ASP A 33 9.92 -34.73 20.23
N GLY A 34 9.69 -34.91 21.54
CA GLY A 34 8.49 -35.51 22.13
C GLY A 34 7.17 -35.13 21.45
N ALA A 35 6.69 -36.00 20.57
CA ALA A 35 5.45 -35.83 19.86
C ALA A 35 4.24 -36.01 20.79
N ILE A 36 3.30 -35.07 20.73
CA ILE A 36 1.99 -35.13 21.39
C ILE A 36 0.88 -35.32 20.34
N ARG A 37 -0.34 -35.67 20.78
CA ARG A 37 -1.51 -35.72 19.90
C ARG A 37 -2.48 -34.60 20.25
N CYS A 38 -2.97 -33.91 19.23
CA CYS A 38 -4.00 -32.91 19.41
C CYS A 38 -5.25 -33.53 20.06
N PRO A 39 -5.80 -32.94 21.13
CA PRO A 39 -6.97 -33.49 21.82
C PRO A 39 -8.26 -33.36 20.99
N ARG A 40 -8.29 -32.51 19.95
CA ARG A 40 -9.46 -32.31 19.09
C ARG A 40 -9.47 -33.18 17.85
N CYS A 41 -8.37 -33.23 17.10
CA CYS A 41 -8.31 -33.93 15.80
C CYS A 41 -7.33 -35.12 15.76
N ALA A 42 -6.64 -35.40 16.88
CA ALA A 42 -5.66 -36.48 17.02
C ALA A 42 -4.43 -36.41 16.08
N ALA A 43 -4.28 -35.32 15.31
CA ALA A 43 -3.07 -35.06 14.54
C ALA A 43 -1.84 -35.02 15.45
N VAL A 44 -0.72 -35.49 14.92
CA VAL A 44 0.57 -35.43 15.60
C VAL A 44 1.00 -33.96 15.64
N ALA A 45 1.42 -33.50 16.81
CA ALA A 45 2.03 -32.20 17.04
C ALA A 45 3.27 -32.41 17.91
N PHE A 46 4.13 -31.42 17.99
CA PHE A 46 5.29 -31.46 18.87
C PHE A 46 4.94 -30.88 20.24
N ALA A 47 5.60 -31.36 21.29
CA ALA A 47 5.36 -30.84 22.64
C ALA A 47 5.58 -29.32 22.71
N THR A 48 6.44 -28.74 21.88
CA THR A 48 6.72 -27.31 21.76
C THR A 48 5.61 -26.49 21.10
N ASP A 49 4.65 -27.13 20.44
CA ASP A 49 3.61 -26.43 19.69
C ASP A 49 2.57 -25.81 20.61
N SER A 50 2.21 -24.55 20.33
CA SER A 50 1.17 -23.83 21.06
C SER A 50 -0.24 -24.17 20.57
N TYR A 51 -0.37 -24.55 19.29
CA TYR A 51 -1.62 -24.93 18.64
C TYR A 51 -1.41 -26.09 17.66
N CYS A 52 -2.47 -26.84 17.38
CA CYS A 52 -2.44 -27.91 16.39
C CYS A 52 -2.54 -27.35 14.97
N GLU A 53 -1.54 -27.61 14.13
CA GLU A 53 -1.50 -27.15 12.74
C GLU A 53 -2.69 -27.63 11.90
N ALA A 54 -3.25 -28.81 12.20
CA ALA A 54 -4.35 -29.38 11.42
C ALA A 54 -5.73 -28.79 11.75
N CYS A 55 -5.93 -28.19 12.93
CA CYS A 55 -7.27 -27.75 13.36
C CYS A 55 -7.32 -26.51 14.26
N GLY A 56 -6.18 -25.87 14.54
CA GLY A 56 -6.08 -24.64 15.35
C GLY A 56 -6.34 -24.82 16.85
N THR A 57 -6.43 -26.04 17.36
CA THR A 57 -6.70 -26.27 18.81
C THR A 57 -5.47 -25.94 19.65
N LEU A 58 -5.64 -25.13 20.70
CA LEU A 58 -4.59 -24.83 21.68
C LEU A 58 -4.12 -26.12 22.39
N LEU A 59 -2.81 -26.34 22.36
CA LEU A 59 -2.16 -27.53 22.95
C LEU A 59 -1.56 -27.25 24.33
N ARG A 60 -1.41 -25.96 24.70
CA ARG A 60 -0.90 -25.49 25.99
C ARG A 60 -1.83 -24.44 26.59
N ALA A 61 -1.87 -24.37 27.91
CA ALA A 61 -2.58 -23.29 28.62
C ALA A 61 -1.88 -21.94 28.34
N PRO A 62 -2.62 -20.84 28.12
CA PRO A 62 -2.01 -19.55 27.83
C PRO A 62 -1.23 -19.03 29.04
N GLU A 63 0.00 -18.57 28.81
CA GLU A 63 0.77 -17.83 29.81
C GLU A 63 0.12 -16.46 30.10
N PRO A 64 0.30 -15.89 31.31
CA PRO A 64 -0.13 -14.52 31.59
C PRO A 64 0.55 -13.52 30.66
N CYS A 65 -0.11 -12.38 30.40
CA CYS A 65 0.38 -11.33 29.51
C CYS A 65 1.79 -10.88 29.90
N GLN A 66 2.74 -10.99 28.97
CA GLN A 66 4.14 -10.65 29.21
C GLN A 66 4.38 -9.14 29.43
N SER A 67 3.42 -8.28 29.04
CA SER A 67 3.51 -6.83 29.24
C SER A 67 2.96 -6.37 30.59
N CYS A 68 1.78 -6.85 31.00
CA CYS A 68 1.09 -6.36 32.20
C CYS A 68 0.75 -7.43 33.25
N GLY A 69 1.02 -8.71 32.98
CA GLY A 69 0.76 -9.83 33.88
C GLY A 69 -0.71 -10.28 33.97
N ALA A 70 -1.63 -9.66 33.23
CA ALA A 70 -3.03 -10.04 33.22
C ALA A 70 -3.26 -11.41 32.55
N ALA A 71 -4.28 -12.14 33.02
CA ALA A 71 -4.59 -13.49 32.55
C ALA A 71 -5.67 -13.54 31.47
N GLU A 72 -6.41 -12.44 31.25
CA GLU A 72 -7.53 -12.39 30.31
C GLU A 72 -7.10 -11.84 28.96
N PHE A 73 -7.52 -12.57 27.92
CA PHE A 73 -7.35 -12.23 26.52
C PHE A 73 -8.71 -12.37 25.82
N ASP A 74 -8.97 -11.54 24.82
CA ASP A 74 -10.16 -11.66 24.00
C ASP A 74 -10.08 -12.85 23.01
N GLY A 75 -11.14 -13.01 22.20
CA GLY A 75 -11.23 -14.10 21.21
C GLY A 75 -10.10 -14.09 20.18
N ASP A 76 -9.46 -12.92 19.99
CA ASP A 76 -8.41 -12.69 19.00
C ASP A 76 -7.01 -12.70 19.64
N GLY A 77 -6.90 -12.97 20.95
CA GLY A 77 -5.62 -13.15 21.63
C GLY A 77 -4.98 -11.86 22.14
N PHE A 78 -5.71 -10.73 22.19
CA PHE A 78 -5.25 -9.48 22.79
C PHE A 78 -5.59 -9.42 24.27
N CYS A 79 -4.63 -8.96 25.07
CA CYS A 79 -4.86 -8.77 26.50
C CYS A 79 -5.94 -7.72 26.72
N THR A 80 -7.01 -8.07 27.43
CA THR A 80 -8.16 -7.17 27.68
C THR A 80 -7.80 -5.97 28.57
N THR A 81 -6.64 -6.00 29.22
CA THR A 81 -6.14 -4.93 30.10
C THR A 81 -5.25 -3.92 29.38
N CYS A 82 -4.31 -4.39 28.56
CA CYS A 82 -3.28 -3.52 27.95
C CYS A 82 -3.20 -3.58 26.42
N GLY A 83 -4.00 -4.44 25.78
CA GLY A 83 -4.02 -4.60 24.32
C GLY A 83 -2.80 -5.33 23.74
N THR A 84 -1.93 -5.94 24.55
CA THR A 84 -0.78 -6.72 24.05
C THR A 84 -1.23 -8.12 23.63
N HIS A 85 -0.86 -8.53 22.41
CA HIS A 85 -1.17 -9.87 21.89
C HIS A 85 -0.31 -10.95 22.55
N ARG A 86 -0.89 -12.14 22.78
CA ARG A 86 -0.24 -13.29 23.47
C ARG A 86 0.85 -14.01 22.66
N ASP A 87 0.78 -13.89 21.34
CA ASP A 87 1.80 -14.41 20.42
C ASP A 87 2.77 -13.28 20.04
N PRO A 88 4.05 -13.35 20.42
CA PRO A 88 5.09 -12.41 19.98
C PRO A 88 5.32 -12.43 18.45
N GLY A 89 4.84 -13.48 17.76
CA GLY A 89 4.89 -13.66 16.31
C GLY A 89 3.64 -13.19 15.56
N ALA A 90 2.56 -12.84 16.27
CA ALA A 90 1.42 -12.20 15.62
C ALA A 90 1.78 -10.77 15.22
N ALA A 91 1.44 -10.39 13.99
CA ALA A 91 1.77 -9.09 13.43
C ALA A 91 1.32 -7.95 14.35
N GLY A 92 2.25 -7.05 14.71
CA GLY A 92 1.98 -5.84 15.50
C GLY A 92 2.53 -5.81 16.93
N ALA A 93 3.28 -6.82 17.40
CA ALA A 93 3.97 -6.73 18.69
C ALA A 93 5.17 -5.76 18.63
N PRO A 94 5.35 -4.85 19.61
CA PRO A 94 6.52 -3.97 19.67
C PRO A 94 7.80 -4.79 19.83
N GLY A 95 8.70 -4.69 18.86
CA GLY A 95 9.99 -5.41 18.84
C GLY A 95 10.20 -6.38 17.68
N ARG A 96 9.18 -6.63 16.83
CA ARG A 96 9.39 -7.34 15.55
C ARG A 96 10.01 -6.38 14.54
N GLN A 97 11.16 -6.76 13.97
CA GLN A 97 11.66 -6.12 12.75
C GLN A 97 10.57 -6.26 11.68
N PRO A 98 10.13 -5.17 11.03
CA PRO A 98 9.11 -5.28 10.00
C PRO A 98 9.50 -6.39 9.00
N PRO A 99 8.52 -7.12 8.42
CA PRO A 99 8.84 -8.09 7.38
C PRO A 99 9.73 -7.38 6.33
N PRO A 100 10.72 -8.07 5.74
CA PRO A 100 11.74 -7.43 4.90
C PRO A 100 11.17 -6.58 3.75
N ASP A 101 9.89 -6.79 3.41
CA ASP A 101 9.18 -6.16 2.30
C ASP A 101 8.21 -5.05 2.75
N ARG A 102 8.18 -4.67 4.03
CA ARG A 102 7.47 -3.46 4.47
C ARG A 102 8.30 -2.24 4.14
N VAL A 103 7.67 -1.29 3.45
CA VAL A 103 8.25 0.00 3.10
C VAL A 103 7.44 1.10 3.76
N GLU A 104 8.14 2.03 4.41
CA GLU A 104 7.54 3.23 4.99
C GLU A 104 8.20 4.47 4.40
N THR A 105 7.42 5.50 4.13
CA THR A 105 7.91 6.80 3.67
C THR A 105 7.13 7.89 4.38
N ASP A 106 7.85 8.82 4.99
CA ASP A 106 7.26 9.93 5.73
C ASP A 106 7.86 11.26 5.24
N LEU A 107 7.01 12.09 4.63
CA LEU A 107 7.36 13.44 4.20
C LEU A 107 6.67 14.50 5.09
N GLY A 108 6.21 14.12 6.28
CA GLY A 108 5.50 14.96 7.24
C GLY A 108 3.99 14.98 6.96
N ARG A 109 3.54 15.85 6.06
CA ARG A 109 2.09 16.01 5.75
C ARG A 109 1.54 14.94 4.81
N ILE A 110 2.40 14.15 4.21
CA ILE A 110 2.06 12.97 3.43
C ILE A 110 3.00 11.85 3.85
N ALA A 111 2.46 10.67 4.07
CA ALA A 111 3.22 9.49 4.42
C ALA A 111 2.50 8.25 3.90
N GLY A 112 3.24 7.16 3.72
CA GLY A 112 2.65 5.90 3.33
C GLY A 112 3.40 4.71 3.87
N VAL A 113 2.67 3.60 3.93
CA VAL A 113 3.17 2.30 4.31
C VAL A 113 2.67 1.28 3.29
N SER A 114 3.57 0.43 2.83
CA SER A 114 3.26 -0.76 2.04
C SER A 114 3.77 -1.97 2.80
N ASP A 115 2.95 -3.00 2.95
CA ASP A 115 3.28 -4.25 3.63
C ASP A 115 2.84 -5.44 2.78
N ARG A 116 3.65 -6.50 2.78
CA ARG A 116 3.38 -7.74 2.05
C ARG A 116 2.08 -8.43 2.48
N GLY A 117 1.58 -8.17 3.67
CA GLY A 117 0.50 -8.97 4.24
C GLY A 117 1.00 -10.28 4.83
N LEU A 118 0.06 -11.14 5.20
CA LEU A 118 0.31 -12.40 5.88
C LEU A 118 0.36 -13.60 4.93
N ALA A 119 -0.28 -13.51 3.76
CA ALA A 119 -0.46 -14.64 2.84
C ALA A 119 0.50 -14.66 1.64
N HIS A 120 0.95 -13.51 1.15
CA HIS A 120 1.76 -13.42 -0.08
C HIS A 120 3.25 -13.66 0.20
N ARG A 121 4.00 -14.18 -0.77
CA ARG A 121 5.46 -14.39 -0.64
C ARG A 121 6.26 -13.10 -0.82
N ASP A 122 5.80 -12.24 -1.72
CA ASP A 122 6.43 -10.99 -2.09
C ASP A 122 5.42 -9.84 -1.99
N ASN A 123 5.92 -8.62 -1.85
CA ASN A 123 5.09 -7.42 -1.97
C ASN A 123 5.10 -6.93 -3.43
N GLU A 124 3.96 -7.11 -4.09
CA GLU A 124 3.71 -6.73 -5.48
C GLU A 124 3.13 -5.31 -5.60
N ASP A 125 2.89 -4.61 -4.48
CA ASP A 125 2.48 -3.22 -4.49
C ASP A 125 3.65 -2.25 -4.73
N GLY A 126 3.29 -1.08 -5.26
CA GLY A 126 4.14 0.10 -5.36
C GLY A 126 3.42 1.35 -4.88
N MET A 127 4.13 2.22 -4.17
CA MET A 127 3.64 3.56 -3.82
C MET A 127 4.68 4.62 -4.14
N GLY A 128 4.21 5.83 -4.39
CA GLY A 128 5.03 7.02 -4.59
C GLY A 128 4.32 8.26 -4.06
N MET A 129 5.07 9.23 -3.58
CA MET A 129 4.51 10.49 -3.07
C MET A 129 5.48 11.66 -3.17
N ALA A 130 4.93 12.87 -3.26
CA ALA A 130 5.67 14.11 -3.08
C ALA A 130 4.76 15.18 -2.46
N LEU A 131 5.35 16.14 -1.74
CA LEU A 131 4.63 17.31 -1.22
C LEU A 131 4.72 18.54 -2.12
N LYS A 132 5.81 18.64 -2.89
CA LYS A 132 6.13 19.82 -3.70
C LYS A 132 6.49 19.39 -5.12
N PRO A 133 6.15 20.21 -6.14
CA PRO A 133 5.42 21.48 -6.03
C PRO A 133 3.93 21.32 -5.73
N TRP A 134 3.38 20.12 -5.95
CA TRP A 134 2.03 19.73 -5.56
C TRP A 134 2.10 18.51 -4.62
N PRO A 135 1.17 18.40 -3.65
CA PRO A 135 0.91 17.14 -2.98
C PRO A 135 0.42 16.11 -3.99
N VAL A 136 1.14 14.99 -4.09
CA VAL A 136 0.83 13.86 -4.96
C VAL A 136 0.96 12.56 -4.17
N ALA A 137 0.01 11.66 -4.39
CA ALA A 137 0.03 10.31 -3.86
C ALA A 137 -0.30 9.35 -5.01
N VAL A 138 0.48 8.29 -5.17
CA VAL A 138 0.27 7.24 -6.17
C VAL A 138 0.38 5.88 -5.50
N VAL A 139 -0.56 4.99 -5.81
CA VAL A 139 -0.51 3.56 -5.45
C VAL A 139 -0.76 2.76 -6.72
N CYS A 140 0.02 1.71 -6.92
CA CYS A 140 -0.12 0.73 -7.97
C CYS A 140 -0.06 -0.65 -7.33
N ASP A 141 -1.02 -1.50 -7.64
CA ASP A 141 -1.15 -2.86 -7.11
C ASP A 141 -0.78 -3.86 -8.21
N GLY A 142 0.28 -4.64 -7.99
CA GLY A 142 0.81 -5.56 -8.97
C GLY A 142 0.04 -6.88 -9.01
N VAL A 143 -0.32 -7.34 -10.21
CA VAL A 143 -1.03 -8.61 -10.38
C VAL A 143 -0.14 -9.78 -9.95
N SER A 144 -0.45 -10.37 -8.79
CA SER A 144 0.32 -11.47 -8.17
C SER A 144 0.45 -12.73 -9.05
N SER A 145 -0.47 -12.96 -9.99
CA SER A 145 -0.39 -14.10 -10.92
C SER A 145 0.56 -13.86 -12.10
N ALA A 146 1.08 -12.64 -12.27
CA ALA A 146 1.99 -12.26 -13.35
C ALA A 146 3.39 -11.95 -12.76
N PRO A 147 4.40 -12.81 -13.02
CA PRO A 147 5.77 -12.56 -12.53
C PRO A 147 6.32 -11.21 -13.03
N GLY A 148 6.89 -10.43 -12.10
CA GLY A 148 7.47 -9.12 -12.39
C GLY A 148 6.50 -7.95 -12.17
N SER A 149 5.26 -8.19 -11.73
CA SER A 149 4.28 -7.14 -11.45
C SER A 149 4.68 -6.21 -10.30
N GLY A 150 5.40 -6.67 -9.29
CA GLY A 150 5.87 -5.83 -8.18
C GLY A 150 6.91 -4.80 -8.61
N PRO A 151 8.00 -5.21 -9.29
CA PRO A 151 8.90 -4.26 -9.94
C PRO A 151 8.16 -3.30 -10.89
N ALA A 152 7.15 -3.78 -11.64
CA ALA A 152 6.34 -2.94 -12.51
C ALA A 152 5.52 -1.91 -11.73
N ALA A 153 4.83 -2.30 -10.66
CA ALA A 153 4.04 -1.43 -9.81
C ALA A 153 4.90 -0.34 -9.15
N ARG A 154 6.09 -0.70 -8.65
CA ARG A 154 7.05 0.26 -8.09
C ARG A 154 7.58 1.24 -9.14
N ALA A 155 7.92 0.77 -10.34
CA ALA A 155 8.37 1.62 -11.44
C ALA A 155 7.26 2.57 -11.91
N ALA A 156 6.04 2.05 -12.06
CA ALA A 156 4.84 2.81 -12.40
C ALA A 156 4.58 3.94 -11.39
N ALA A 157 4.56 3.63 -10.09
CA ALA A 157 4.32 4.61 -9.04
C ALA A 157 5.41 5.70 -9.01
N THR A 158 6.68 5.31 -9.16
CA THR A 158 7.82 6.25 -9.20
C THR A 158 7.70 7.22 -10.38
N VAL A 159 7.54 6.70 -11.60
CA VAL A 159 7.47 7.51 -12.83
C VAL A 159 6.21 8.37 -12.86
N ALA A 160 5.09 7.91 -12.30
CA ALA A 160 3.87 8.70 -12.16
C ALA A 160 4.09 9.93 -11.28
N VAL A 161 4.75 9.78 -10.12
CA VAL A 161 5.10 10.91 -9.24
C VAL A 161 6.00 11.91 -9.95
N GLU A 162 7.05 11.42 -10.63
CA GLU A 162 7.96 12.27 -11.42
C GLU A 162 7.21 13.05 -12.50
N SER A 163 6.29 12.40 -13.21
CA SER A 163 5.44 13.03 -14.23
C SER A 163 4.53 14.10 -13.64
N LEU A 164 3.92 13.86 -12.48
CA LEU A 164 3.05 14.83 -11.80
C LEU A 164 3.85 16.04 -11.28
N VAL A 165 5.04 15.81 -10.75
CA VAL A 165 5.97 16.86 -10.32
C VAL A 165 6.44 17.71 -11.50
N ALA A 166 6.76 17.07 -12.64
CA ALA A 166 7.12 17.77 -13.87
C ALA A 166 5.95 18.61 -14.43
N ALA A 167 4.72 18.09 -14.37
CA ALA A 167 3.52 18.84 -14.76
C ALA A 167 3.32 20.08 -13.88
N ALA A 168 3.64 19.98 -12.59
CA ALA A 168 3.58 21.11 -11.66
C ALA A 168 4.58 22.22 -12.01
N ALA A 169 5.82 21.85 -12.37
CA ALA A 169 6.81 22.81 -12.85
C ALA A 169 6.38 23.50 -14.15
N ALA A 170 5.88 22.73 -15.12
CA ALA A 170 5.38 23.27 -16.39
C ALA A 170 4.18 24.22 -16.20
N ALA A 171 3.27 23.90 -15.27
CA ALA A 171 2.14 24.76 -14.93
C ALA A 171 2.59 26.07 -14.26
N ALA A 172 3.64 26.05 -13.44
CA ALA A 172 4.21 27.26 -12.85
C ALA A 172 4.83 28.17 -13.91
N ASP A 173 5.57 27.60 -14.87
CA ASP A 173 6.21 28.33 -15.98
C ASP A 173 5.20 28.96 -16.94
N ALA A 174 4.06 28.30 -17.17
CA ALA A 174 2.97 28.81 -18.02
C ALA A 174 2.29 30.09 -17.46
N GLY A 175 2.49 30.41 -16.18
CA GLY A 175 2.10 31.66 -15.55
C GLY A 175 0.61 31.80 -15.19
N ARG A 176 0.30 32.82 -14.36
CA ARG A 176 -1.08 33.19 -13.95
C ARG A 176 -1.63 34.28 -14.88
N GLY A 177 -2.28 33.88 -15.97
CA GLY A 177 -2.94 34.78 -16.92
C GLY A 177 -4.42 34.44 -17.12
N PRO A 178 -5.20 35.29 -17.82
CA PRO A 178 -6.62 35.02 -18.12
C PRO A 178 -6.83 33.79 -19.02
N LEU A 179 -5.76 33.25 -19.62
CA LEU A 179 -5.74 32.00 -20.38
C LEU A 179 -5.19 30.81 -19.58
N ALA A 180 -4.86 30.98 -18.30
CA ALA A 180 -4.39 29.88 -17.45
C ALA A 180 -5.51 28.84 -17.31
N ALA A 181 -5.17 27.58 -17.51
CA ALA A 181 -6.11 26.48 -17.35
C ALA A 181 -6.61 26.43 -15.89
N ALA A 182 -7.89 26.09 -15.72
CA ALA A 182 -8.47 25.94 -14.39
C ALA A 182 -7.77 24.80 -13.62
N PRO A 183 -7.57 24.90 -12.29
CA PRO A 183 -6.87 23.87 -11.51
C PRO A 183 -7.41 22.45 -11.70
N ARG A 184 -8.73 22.31 -11.89
CA ARG A 184 -9.39 21.05 -12.24
C ARG A 184 -8.85 20.45 -13.55
N GLN A 185 -8.72 21.27 -14.60
CA GLN A 185 -8.24 20.83 -15.90
C GLN A 185 -6.75 20.47 -15.82
N VAL A 186 -5.96 21.31 -15.14
CA VAL A 186 -4.52 21.07 -14.92
C VAL A 186 -4.30 19.73 -14.21
N GLY A 187 -5.02 19.46 -13.11
CA GLY A 187 -4.93 18.20 -12.39
C GLY A 187 -5.35 17.00 -13.25
N ALA A 188 -6.43 17.14 -14.02
CA ALA A 188 -6.91 16.08 -14.91
C ALA A 188 -5.89 15.73 -16.01
N ASP A 189 -5.34 16.74 -16.70
CA ASP A 189 -4.36 16.53 -17.77
C ASP A 189 -3.05 15.94 -17.23
N ALA A 190 -2.64 16.37 -16.02
CA ALA A 190 -1.48 15.82 -15.33
C ALA A 190 -1.66 14.33 -14.99
N LEU A 191 -2.84 13.92 -14.54
CA LEU A 191 -3.16 12.51 -14.24
C LEU A 191 -3.16 11.62 -15.48
N VAL A 192 -3.72 12.11 -16.60
CA VAL A 192 -3.68 11.39 -17.89
C VAL A 192 -2.23 11.20 -18.36
N THR A 193 -1.42 12.26 -18.25
CA THR A 193 0.01 12.20 -18.61
C THR A 193 0.78 11.24 -17.70
N ALA A 194 0.48 11.25 -16.39
CA ALA A 194 1.10 10.38 -15.40
C ALA A 194 0.76 8.89 -15.64
N ALA A 195 -0.49 8.56 -15.96
CA ALA A 195 -0.89 7.19 -16.31
C ALA A 195 -0.17 6.71 -17.59
N ALA A 196 -0.05 7.56 -18.62
CA ALA A 196 0.73 7.23 -19.81
C ALA A 196 2.23 7.05 -19.53
N ALA A 197 2.79 7.82 -18.60
CA ALA A 197 4.19 7.65 -18.18
C ALA A 197 4.38 6.36 -17.37
N ALA A 198 3.47 6.05 -16.46
CA ALA A 198 3.44 4.81 -15.69
C ALA A 198 3.31 3.59 -16.61
N GLN A 199 2.43 3.64 -17.62
CA GLN A 199 2.32 2.59 -18.65
C GLN A 199 3.66 2.31 -19.31
N ARG A 200 4.41 3.35 -19.73
CA ARG A 200 5.74 3.15 -20.33
C ARG A 200 6.69 2.45 -19.37
N ALA A 201 6.67 2.80 -18.09
CA ALA A 201 7.52 2.17 -17.08
C ALA A 201 7.18 0.68 -16.87
N VAL A 202 5.90 0.31 -16.97
CA VAL A 202 5.45 -1.10 -16.94
C VAL A 202 5.93 -1.84 -18.19
N LEU A 203 5.78 -1.25 -19.37
CA LEU A 203 6.20 -1.86 -20.65
C LEU A 203 7.72 -2.05 -20.78
N GLU A 204 8.51 -1.31 -20.01
CA GLU A 204 9.97 -1.46 -19.93
C GLU A 204 10.41 -2.63 -19.02
N GLN A 205 9.49 -3.23 -18.27
CA GLN A 205 9.81 -4.37 -17.40
C GLN A 205 10.06 -5.64 -18.22
N PRO A 206 11.01 -6.48 -17.80
CA PRO A 206 11.31 -7.73 -18.50
C PRO A 206 10.13 -8.72 -18.38
N ILE A 207 9.72 -9.26 -19.53
CA ILE A 207 8.78 -10.38 -19.57
C ILE A 207 9.58 -11.67 -19.29
N THR A 208 9.33 -12.27 -18.12
CA THR A 208 10.07 -13.45 -17.65
C THR A 208 9.27 -14.75 -17.76
N ALA A 209 7.99 -14.67 -18.11
CA ALA A 209 7.07 -15.79 -18.28
C ALA A 209 6.41 -15.74 -19.67
N PRO A 210 6.19 -16.90 -20.34
CA PRO A 210 5.72 -16.94 -21.72
C PRO A 210 4.25 -16.54 -21.92
N ASP A 211 3.40 -16.74 -20.91
CA ASP A 211 1.94 -16.61 -21.03
C ASP A 211 1.36 -15.48 -20.15
N THR A 212 2.22 -14.71 -19.47
CA THR A 212 1.80 -13.63 -18.56
C THR A 212 2.78 -12.47 -18.66
N THR A 213 2.27 -11.24 -18.68
CA THR A 213 3.08 -10.03 -18.69
C THR A 213 2.91 -9.24 -17.40
N PRO A 214 3.96 -8.55 -16.91
CA PRO A 214 3.82 -7.66 -15.76
C PRO A 214 2.68 -6.67 -15.95
N ALA A 215 1.85 -6.54 -14.92
CA ALA A 215 0.68 -5.68 -14.94
C ALA A 215 0.39 -5.14 -13.54
N CYS A 216 -0.18 -3.94 -13.47
CA CYS A 216 -0.61 -3.35 -12.20
C CYS A 216 -1.80 -2.42 -12.37
N THR A 217 -2.52 -2.18 -11.28
CA THR A 217 -3.47 -1.07 -11.18
C THR A 217 -2.73 0.28 -11.19
N PHE A 218 -3.49 1.35 -11.28
CA PHE A 218 -3.00 2.71 -11.11
C PHE A 218 -4.04 3.52 -10.36
N VAL A 219 -3.68 4.17 -9.26
CA VAL A 219 -4.49 5.22 -8.66
C VAL A 219 -3.59 6.36 -8.19
N ALA A 220 -3.96 7.58 -8.56
CA ALA A 220 -3.22 8.78 -8.20
C ALA A 220 -4.15 9.87 -7.69
N ALA A 221 -3.67 10.65 -6.74
CA ALA A 221 -4.31 11.85 -6.22
C ALA A 221 -3.33 13.02 -6.31
N VAL A 222 -3.80 14.17 -6.80
CA VAL A 222 -3.02 15.41 -6.89
C VAL A 222 -3.85 16.61 -6.41
N VAL A 223 -3.23 17.48 -5.62
CA VAL A 223 -3.85 18.73 -5.15
C VAL A 223 -3.25 19.92 -5.89
N VAL A 224 -4.07 20.59 -6.71
CA VAL A 224 -3.69 21.81 -7.45
C VAL A 224 -4.58 22.95 -6.99
N ASP A 225 -3.99 23.97 -6.36
CA ASP A 225 -4.69 25.18 -5.88
C ASP A 225 -6.02 24.88 -5.16
N GLY A 226 -5.99 23.94 -4.20
CA GLY A 226 -7.15 23.54 -3.38
C GLY A 226 -8.18 22.64 -4.11
N VAL A 227 -7.87 22.17 -5.32
CA VAL A 227 -8.67 21.17 -6.03
C VAL A 227 -7.96 19.83 -5.97
N LEU A 228 -8.61 18.84 -5.36
CA LEU A 228 -8.18 17.44 -5.38
C LEU A 228 -8.67 16.79 -6.66
N SER A 229 -7.76 16.35 -7.52
CA SER A 229 -8.06 15.50 -8.67
C SER A 229 -7.55 14.09 -8.42
N VAL A 230 -8.33 13.09 -8.83
CA VAL A 230 -7.99 11.67 -8.72
C VAL A 230 -8.07 11.02 -10.09
N GLY A 231 -7.12 10.15 -10.41
CA GLY A 231 -7.05 9.41 -11.65
C GLY A 231 -6.82 7.93 -11.38
N TRP A 232 -7.57 7.02 -12.01
CA TRP A 232 -7.42 5.59 -11.74
C TRP A 232 -7.69 4.67 -12.93
N LEU A 233 -7.10 3.47 -12.83
CA LEU A 233 -7.30 2.26 -13.62
C LEU A 233 -7.23 1.06 -12.66
N GLY A 234 -8.27 0.23 -12.64
CA GLY A 234 -8.36 -0.91 -11.71
C GLY A 234 -9.24 -0.59 -10.50
N ASP A 235 -8.93 -1.19 -9.37
CA ASP A 235 -9.76 -1.22 -8.16
C ASP A 235 -9.06 -0.70 -6.89
N SER A 236 -7.85 -0.14 -7.01
CA SER A 236 -7.26 0.68 -5.96
C SER A 236 -8.06 1.99 -5.79
N ARG A 237 -8.15 2.51 -4.56
CA ARG A 237 -9.16 3.51 -4.20
C ARG A 237 -8.58 4.79 -3.60
N VAL A 238 -9.33 5.89 -3.76
CA VAL A 238 -9.10 7.15 -3.05
C VAL A 238 -10.33 7.50 -2.20
N TYR A 239 -10.08 7.86 -0.95
CA TYR A 239 -11.08 8.39 -0.02
C TYR A 239 -10.71 9.80 0.42
N LEU A 240 -11.72 10.67 0.54
CA LEU A 240 -11.60 11.98 1.17
C LEU A 240 -12.39 11.96 2.48
N LEU A 241 -11.68 12.13 3.59
CA LEU A 241 -12.20 12.25 4.94
C LEU A 241 -12.19 13.74 5.32
N GLY A 242 -13.07 14.51 4.67
CA GLY A 242 -13.11 15.97 4.79
C GLY A 242 -14.23 16.49 5.70
N ALA A 243 -14.29 17.82 5.85
CA ALA A 243 -15.31 18.50 6.64
C ALA A 243 -16.77 18.21 6.19
N ASP A 244 -16.98 17.96 4.89
CA ASP A 244 -18.30 17.61 4.33
C ASP A 244 -18.69 16.14 4.55
N GLY A 245 -17.83 15.37 5.23
CA GLY A 245 -18.00 13.95 5.52
C GLY A 245 -17.10 13.05 4.67
N PRO A 246 -16.99 11.76 5.06
CA PRO A 246 -16.14 10.82 4.36
C PRO A 246 -16.80 10.30 3.06
N VAL A 247 -16.02 10.27 1.98
CA VAL A 247 -16.50 9.85 0.66
C VAL A 247 -15.42 9.08 -0.11
N ARG A 248 -15.83 8.06 -0.89
CA ARG A 248 -14.98 7.40 -1.89
C ARG A 248 -15.03 8.20 -3.19
N LEU A 249 -13.86 8.53 -3.75
CA LEU A 249 -13.73 9.34 -4.97
C LEU A 249 -13.55 8.50 -6.25
N THR A 250 -13.27 7.21 -6.11
CA THR A 250 -13.07 6.27 -7.22
C THR A 250 -14.27 5.33 -7.39
N ALA A 251 -14.36 4.72 -8.58
CA ALA A 251 -15.29 3.65 -8.89
C ALA A 251 -14.55 2.53 -9.62
N ASP A 252 -14.52 1.35 -9.02
CA ASP A 252 -13.66 0.25 -9.45
C ASP A 252 -13.93 -0.16 -10.91
N ASP A 253 -12.84 -0.45 -11.61
CA ASP A 253 -12.84 -1.06 -12.94
C ASP A 253 -12.82 -2.58 -12.84
N THR A 254 -13.85 -3.16 -12.21
CA THR A 254 -13.99 -4.62 -12.07
C THR A 254 -15.21 -5.14 -12.83
N LEU A 255 -15.21 -6.43 -13.17
CA LEU A 255 -16.33 -7.05 -13.88
C LEU A 255 -17.63 -6.96 -13.07
N ALA A 256 -17.57 -7.14 -11.76
CA ALA A 256 -18.70 -6.93 -10.86
C ALA A 256 -19.19 -5.47 -10.88
N ALA A 257 -18.28 -4.49 -10.84
CA ALA A 257 -18.64 -3.08 -10.90
C ALA A 257 -19.28 -2.70 -12.25
N GLN A 258 -18.79 -3.26 -13.37
CA GLN A 258 -19.41 -3.10 -14.68
C GLN A 258 -20.81 -3.72 -14.72
N ALA A 259 -20.99 -4.93 -14.17
CA ALA A 259 -22.29 -5.60 -14.09
C ALA A 259 -23.30 -4.77 -13.28
N ALA A 260 -22.88 -4.19 -12.16
CA ALA A 260 -23.74 -3.30 -11.37
C ALA A 260 -24.10 -2.01 -12.12
N ARG A 261 -23.14 -1.38 -12.81
CA ARG A 261 -23.40 -0.22 -13.68
C ARG A 261 -24.39 -0.54 -14.80
N ALA A 262 -24.38 -1.77 -15.32
CA ALA A 262 -25.32 -2.27 -16.30
C ALA A 262 -26.68 -2.71 -15.71
N GLY A 263 -26.86 -2.64 -14.39
CA GLY A 263 -28.08 -3.06 -13.69
C GLY A 263 -28.28 -4.59 -13.64
N LEU A 264 -27.22 -5.37 -13.89
CA LEU A 264 -27.26 -6.84 -13.86
C LEU A 264 -27.18 -7.40 -12.44
N ILE A 265 -26.52 -6.68 -11.53
CA ILE A 265 -26.47 -6.98 -10.10
C ILE A 265 -26.74 -5.69 -9.29
N PRO A 266 -27.19 -5.81 -8.02
CA PRO A 266 -27.32 -4.67 -7.13
C PRO A 266 -25.96 -4.05 -6.79
N ALA A 267 -25.91 -2.75 -6.52
CA ALA A 267 -24.67 -2.04 -6.18
C ALA A 267 -24.04 -2.56 -4.88
N GLU A 268 -24.88 -2.94 -3.91
CA GLU A 268 -24.49 -3.52 -2.63
C GLU A 268 -23.89 -4.94 -2.76
N ALA A 269 -24.10 -5.62 -3.88
CA ALA A 269 -23.58 -6.97 -4.11
C ALA A 269 -22.16 -6.97 -4.71
N VAL A 270 -21.67 -5.82 -5.21
CA VAL A 270 -20.43 -5.71 -6.00
C VAL A 270 -19.23 -6.30 -5.25
N GLU A 271 -19.01 -5.92 -4.00
CA GLU A 271 -17.83 -6.33 -3.22
C GLU A 271 -17.88 -7.80 -2.78
N THR A 272 -19.05 -8.44 -2.87
CA THR A 272 -19.25 -9.86 -2.51
C THR A 272 -19.42 -10.77 -3.74
N ALA A 273 -19.42 -10.20 -4.94
CA ALA A 273 -19.58 -10.95 -6.18
C ALA A 273 -18.31 -11.79 -6.46
N PRO A 274 -18.44 -12.97 -7.10
CA PRO A 274 -17.27 -13.80 -7.44
C PRO A 274 -16.21 -13.06 -8.26
N GLU A 275 -16.63 -12.11 -9.09
CA GLU A 275 -15.78 -11.31 -9.97
C GLU A 275 -15.49 -9.91 -9.41
N ALA A 276 -15.57 -9.72 -8.09
CA ALA A 276 -15.29 -8.47 -7.40
C ALA A 276 -13.87 -7.94 -7.64
N HIS A 277 -12.89 -8.85 -7.72
CA HIS A 277 -11.46 -8.55 -7.95
C HIS A 277 -11.02 -8.78 -9.41
N THR A 278 -11.95 -9.11 -10.31
CA THR A 278 -11.61 -9.28 -11.73
C THR A 278 -11.54 -7.91 -12.39
N ILE A 279 -10.36 -7.31 -12.38
CA ILE A 279 -10.12 -6.00 -13.01
C ILE A 279 -10.33 -6.05 -14.53
N THR A 280 -10.74 -4.92 -15.08
CA THR A 280 -11.12 -4.73 -16.49
C THR A 280 -10.31 -3.63 -17.18
N ARG A 281 -9.53 -2.87 -16.40
CA ARG A 281 -8.58 -1.85 -16.88
C ARG A 281 -7.36 -1.86 -15.96
N TRP A 282 -6.16 -1.83 -16.53
CA TRP A 282 -4.88 -1.88 -15.82
C TRP A 282 -3.74 -1.35 -16.70
N LEU A 283 -2.57 -1.12 -16.11
CA LEU A 283 -1.32 -0.86 -16.82
C LEU A 283 -0.64 -2.21 -17.14
N GLY A 284 -0.19 -2.41 -18.37
CA GLY A 284 0.33 -3.71 -18.83
C GLY A 284 0.43 -3.83 -20.34
N HIS A 285 0.93 -4.97 -20.83
CA HIS A 285 1.04 -5.22 -22.28
C HIS A 285 -0.29 -5.62 -22.94
N ASP A 286 -1.23 -6.14 -22.16
CA ASP A 286 -2.43 -6.84 -22.57
C ASP A 286 -3.70 -5.97 -22.49
N ASN A 287 -3.55 -4.65 -22.60
CA ASN A 287 -4.63 -3.66 -22.46
C ASN A 287 -4.99 -2.91 -23.76
N ASP A 288 -4.54 -3.39 -24.93
CA ASP A 288 -4.72 -2.74 -26.25
C ASP A 288 -4.27 -1.26 -26.33
N GLY A 289 -3.50 -0.79 -25.34
CA GLY A 289 -3.09 0.60 -25.20
C GLY A 289 -4.14 1.55 -24.60
N ASP A 290 -5.29 1.05 -24.13
CA ASP A 290 -6.26 1.89 -23.41
C ASP A 290 -5.85 2.10 -21.95
N VAL A 291 -4.98 3.08 -21.74
CA VAL A 291 -4.50 3.50 -20.41
C VAL A 291 -4.97 4.90 -20.03
N VAL A 292 -6.05 5.39 -20.66
CA VAL A 292 -6.63 6.69 -20.27
C VAL A 292 -7.37 6.51 -18.95
N PRO A 293 -6.88 7.09 -17.84
CA PRO A 293 -7.50 6.87 -16.54
C PRO A 293 -8.89 7.51 -16.49
N GLN A 294 -9.77 6.94 -15.68
CA GLN A 294 -10.93 7.70 -15.22
C GLN A 294 -10.46 8.86 -14.37
N VAL A 295 -11.09 10.03 -14.47
CA VAL A 295 -10.70 11.22 -13.71
C VAL A 295 -11.90 11.82 -12.99
N GLY A 296 -11.72 12.08 -11.70
CA GLY A 296 -12.65 12.83 -10.86
C GLY A 296 -11.95 14.01 -10.20
N SER A 297 -12.69 15.06 -9.85
CA SER A 297 -12.12 16.11 -8.99
C SER A 297 -13.17 16.75 -8.10
N THR A 298 -12.72 17.18 -6.92
CA THR A 298 -13.53 17.91 -5.96
C THR A 298 -12.74 19.09 -5.39
N ARG A 299 -13.44 20.15 -5.02
CA ARG A 299 -12.82 21.27 -4.30
C ARG A 299 -12.70 20.87 -2.83
N LEU A 300 -11.53 21.06 -2.27
CA LEU A 300 -11.32 20.91 -0.83
C LEU A 300 -11.91 22.15 -0.14
N THR A 301 -12.80 21.92 0.83
CA THR A 301 -13.61 22.95 1.50
C THR A 301 -13.14 23.26 2.91
N GLY A 302 -12.21 22.47 3.45
CA GLY A 302 -11.66 22.58 4.79
C GLY A 302 -10.65 21.46 5.07
N PRO A 303 -10.25 21.30 6.34
CA PRO A 303 -9.29 20.29 6.74
C PRO A 303 -9.83 18.87 6.55
N GLY A 304 -8.91 17.92 6.48
CA GLY A 304 -9.27 16.51 6.39
C GLY A 304 -8.09 15.64 5.99
N ARG A 305 -8.39 14.42 5.56
CA ARG A 305 -7.37 13.47 5.05
C ARG A 305 -7.78 12.89 3.72
N VAL A 306 -6.82 12.79 2.81
CA VAL A 306 -6.92 11.94 1.63
C VAL A 306 -6.23 10.62 1.94
N VAL A 307 -6.92 9.51 1.71
CA VAL A 307 -6.36 8.16 1.85
C VAL A 307 -6.38 7.50 0.48
N VAL A 308 -5.21 7.11 -0.02
CA VAL A 308 -5.04 6.35 -1.26
C VAL A 308 -4.58 4.95 -0.88
N CYS A 309 -5.23 3.90 -1.37
CA CYS A 309 -4.91 2.53 -0.95
C CYS A 309 -5.13 1.47 -2.05
N SER A 310 -4.39 0.35 -1.93
CA SER A 310 -4.67 -0.90 -2.66
C SER A 310 -5.88 -1.65 -2.07
N ASP A 311 -6.23 -2.79 -2.65
CA ASP A 311 -7.38 -3.59 -2.20
C ASP A 311 -7.16 -4.29 -0.87
N GLY A 312 -5.92 -4.60 -0.53
CA GLY A 312 -5.55 -5.13 0.77
C GLY A 312 -6.01 -4.29 1.96
N LEU A 313 -6.26 -2.97 1.78
CA LEU A 313 -6.93 -2.16 2.81
C LEU A 313 -8.45 -2.24 2.66
N TRP A 314 -8.99 -1.87 1.49
CA TRP A 314 -10.43 -1.66 1.36
C TRP A 314 -11.24 -2.95 1.48
N ASN A 315 -10.64 -4.11 1.26
CA ASN A 315 -11.23 -5.43 1.55
C ASN A 315 -11.72 -5.57 3.00
N TYR A 316 -11.13 -4.83 3.92
CA TYR A 316 -11.50 -4.83 5.34
C TYR A 316 -12.22 -3.55 5.79
N THR A 317 -12.10 -2.46 5.03
CA THR A 317 -12.67 -1.15 5.38
C THR A 317 -13.15 -0.34 4.17
N SER A 318 -14.06 -0.93 3.37
CA SER A 318 -14.57 -0.29 2.15
C SER A 318 -15.48 0.93 2.39
N ASP A 319 -16.26 0.91 3.48
CA ASP A 319 -17.17 2.02 3.83
C ASP A 319 -16.35 3.25 4.27
N PRO A 320 -16.52 4.42 3.63
CA PRO A 320 -15.79 5.64 3.99
C PRO A 320 -15.97 6.07 5.45
N ARG A 321 -17.13 5.81 6.06
CA ARG A 321 -17.42 6.11 7.47
C ARG A 321 -16.68 5.18 8.42
N LEU A 322 -16.56 3.90 8.05
CA LEU A 322 -15.77 2.94 8.82
C LEU A 322 -14.27 3.31 8.73
N LEU A 323 -13.79 3.64 7.54
CA LEU A 323 -12.43 4.13 7.34
C LEU A 323 -12.15 5.40 8.16
N ALA A 324 -13.10 6.35 8.18
CA ALA A 324 -13.00 7.54 9.02
C ALA A 324 -12.90 7.21 10.51
N ALA A 325 -13.63 6.20 10.98
CA ALA A 325 -13.56 5.74 12.36
C ALA A 325 -12.19 5.14 12.70
N HIS A 326 -11.62 4.31 11.80
CA HIS A 326 -10.25 3.79 11.96
C HIS A 326 -9.20 4.90 11.96
N VAL A 327 -9.31 5.87 11.06
CA VAL A 327 -8.42 7.03 11.04
C VAL A 327 -8.53 7.85 12.33
N ALA A 328 -9.74 7.99 12.89
CA ALA A 328 -9.94 8.68 14.17
C ALA A 328 -9.37 7.90 15.36
N SER A 329 -9.40 6.55 15.34
CA SER A 329 -8.84 5.72 16.41
C SER A 329 -7.31 5.72 16.48
N ALA A 330 -6.62 6.17 15.41
CA ALA A 330 -5.18 6.42 15.45
C ALA A 330 -4.80 7.58 16.41
N GLY A 331 -5.77 8.41 16.80
CA GLY A 331 -5.59 9.51 17.75
C GLY A 331 -5.81 10.89 17.11
N THR A 332 -6.34 11.82 17.91
CA THR A 332 -6.52 13.21 17.48
C THR A 332 -5.17 13.85 17.19
N GLY A 333 -4.98 14.35 15.96
CA GLY A 333 -3.72 14.96 15.54
C GLY A 333 -2.58 13.97 15.28
N ALA A 334 -2.86 12.66 15.19
CA ALA A 334 -1.86 11.66 14.81
C ALA A 334 -1.21 12.03 13.47
N ALA A 335 0.11 11.85 13.33
CA ALA A 335 0.80 12.16 12.08
C ALA A 335 0.33 11.21 10.96
N PRO A 336 0.38 11.63 9.67
CA PRO A 336 0.03 10.78 8.55
C PRO A 336 0.68 9.39 8.57
N ILE A 337 1.95 9.30 8.99
CA ILE A 337 2.66 8.02 9.07
C ILE A 337 2.05 7.08 10.12
N ASP A 338 1.63 7.61 11.27
CA ASP A 338 1.02 6.82 12.34
C ASP A 338 -0.38 6.34 11.94
N VAL A 339 -1.10 7.16 11.17
CA VAL A 339 -2.38 6.78 10.58
C VAL A 339 -2.18 5.68 9.55
N ALA A 340 -1.20 5.80 8.65
CA ALA A 340 -0.90 4.79 7.65
C ALA A 340 -0.52 3.46 8.31
N ARG A 341 0.38 3.47 9.31
CA ARG A 341 0.72 2.29 10.12
C ARG A 341 -0.51 1.68 10.78
N HIS A 342 -1.35 2.50 11.40
CA HIS A 342 -2.58 2.04 12.04
C HIS A 342 -3.52 1.33 11.05
N LEU A 343 -3.70 1.89 9.85
CA LEU A 343 -4.56 1.32 8.81
C LEU A 343 -4.00 0.00 8.27
N ILE A 344 -2.67 -0.12 8.10
CA ILE A 344 -2.04 -1.41 7.78
C ILE A 344 -2.34 -2.43 8.88
N ASP A 345 -2.15 -2.06 10.15
CA ASP A 345 -2.40 -2.99 11.25
C ASP A 345 -3.87 -3.41 11.35
N VAL A 346 -4.81 -2.52 10.99
CA VAL A 346 -6.23 -2.86 10.87
C VAL A 346 -6.44 -3.95 9.81
N ALA A 347 -5.86 -3.79 8.61
CA ALA A 347 -5.97 -4.78 7.55
C ALA A 347 -5.32 -6.14 7.93
N LEU A 348 -4.12 -6.09 8.53
CA LEU A 348 -3.41 -7.29 8.96
C LEU A 348 -4.17 -8.07 10.05
N ARG A 349 -4.78 -7.37 11.02
CA ARG A 349 -5.62 -8.00 12.05
C ARG A 349 -6.92 -8.57 11.51
N ALA A 350 -7.48 -7.96 10.46
CA ALA A 350 -8.72 -8.40 9.85
C ALA A 350 -8.54 -9.61 8.90
N GLY A 351 -7.29 -9.95 8.56
CA GLY A 351 -6.94 -11.18 7.84
C GLY A 351 -5.59 -11.08 7.11
N GLY A 352 -5.23 -9.90 6.63
CA GLY A 352 -3.97 -9.65 5.91
C GLY A 352 -3.75 -10.58 4.71
N HIS A 353 -4.81 -10.89 3.97
CA HIS A 353 -4.76 -11.89 2.89
C HIS A 353 -4.12 -11.39 1.60
N ASP A 354 -3.94 -10.07 1.45
CA ASP A 354 -3.28 -9.46 0.30
C ASP A 354 -2.12 -8.54 0.72
N ASN A 355 -1.35 -8.07 -0.25
CA ASN A 355 -0.48 -6.92 -0.09
C ASN A 355 -1.33 -5.70 0.30
N VAL A 356 -0.84 -4.88 1.23
CA VAL A 356 -1.59 -3.74 1.76
C VAL A 356 -0.75 -2.49 1.63
N THR A 357 -1.23 -1.52 0.87
CA THR A 357 -0.56 -0.23 0.69
C THR A 357 -1.51 0.91 0.97
N VAL A 358 -1.03 1.89 1.75
CA VAL A 358 -1.79 3.05 2.18
C VAL A 358 -0.90 4.29 2.14
N VAL A 359 -1.38 5.35 1.47
CA VAL A 359 -0.80 6.69 1.51
C VAL A 359 -1.83 7.66 2.11
N VAL A 360 -1.43 8.40 3.13
CA VAL A 360 -2.26 9.39 3.84
C VAL A 360 -1.69 10.77 3.59
N LEU A 361 -2.53 11.70 3.16
CA LEU A 361 -2.21 13.12 2.97
C LEU A 361 -3.13 13.97 3.87
N ASP A 362 -2.52 14.79 4.73
CA ASP A 362 -3.22 15.79 5.54
C ASP A 362 -3.57 17.03 4.71
N VAL A 363 -4.86 17.33 4.64
CA VAL A 363 -5.42 18.55 4.06
C VAL A 363 -5.55 19.60 5.19
N PRO A 364 -4.94 20.79 5.05
CA PRO A 364 -4.88 21.80 6.11
C PRO A 364 -6.16 22.64 6.16
N ASP A 365 -6.28 23.43 7.24
CA ASP A 365 -7.40 24.37 7.45
C ASP A 365 -7.39 25.55 6.44
N ASP A 366 -6.21 25.97 6.00
CA ASP A 366 -5.99 27.01 5.00
C ASP A 366 -5.49 26.41 3.68
N LEU A 367 -6.31 26.53 2.64
CA LEU A 367 -5.97 26.12 1.29
C LEU A 367 -5.58 27.36 0.47
N THR A 368 -4.63 28.15 0.95
CA THR A 368 -4.07 29.23 0.13
C THR A 368 -3.06 28.66 -0.85
N PRO A 369 -2.97 29.22 -2.08
CA PRO A 369 -1.88 28.91 -3.01
C PRO A 369 -0.54 29.32 -2.37
N GLY A 370 0.10 28.39 -1.66
CA GLY A 370 1.29 28.64 -0.86
C GLY A 370 1.36 27.81 0.44
N ASP A 371 0.26 27.25 0.95
CA ASP A 371 0.28 26.53 2.24
C ASP A 371 0.96 25.16 2.20
N PHE A 372 1.37 24.72 1.01
CA PHE A 372 2.29 23.59 0.85
C PHE A 372 3.77 24.01 0.92
N ASP A 373 4.08 25.29 1.14
CA ASP A 373 5.45 25.81 1.28
C ASP A 373 6.10 25.57 2.65
N GLY A 374 5.38 24.99 3.61
CA GLY A 374 5.79 24.82 5.01
C GLY A 374 7.25 24.38 5.25
N HIS A 375 7.96 25.18 6.04
CA HIS A 375 9.34 24.98 6.46
C HIS A 375 9.54 23.65 7.22
N VAL A 376 10.45 22.81 6.74
CA VAL A 376 11.10 21.78 7.56
C VAL A 376 12.00 22.53 8.55
N GLN A 377 11.63 22.56 9.82
CA GLN A 377 12.60 22.89 10.87
C GLN A 377 13.58 21.73 10.97
N GLN A 378 14.87 22.05 10.81
CA GLN A 378 16.01 21.14 10.81
C GLN A 378 16.17 20.37 12.11
#